data_AF-A0A157KCU3-F1
#
_entry.id   AF-A0A157KCU3-F1
#
_cell.length_a   1.000
_cell.length_b   1.000
_cell.length_c   1.000
_cell.angle_alpha   90.00
_cell.angle_beta   90.00
_cell.angle_gamma   90.00
#
_symmetry.space_group_name_H-M   'P 1'
#
loop_
_entity.id
_entity.type
_entity.pdbx_description
1 polymer ?
#
loop_
_entity_poly.entity_id
_entity_poly.type
_entity_poly.pdbx_seq_one_letter_code
_entity_poly.pdbx_strand_id
1 'polypeptide(L)'
;MSEYQYYEFAAIDRPLTRTEMAELRAVSTRAIISPSGFTNHYEWGDLKADPADWMRRYFDAFVYSANWCSCHLSLRLPKAVFRKVELNAFIRSAVLSIDTTDAHWIFSWTLEESEDYDRFSEDDGSGWMRRLIPLRDELMRGDLRPLYLGWLAAGDALHDDVLEPEVPAGLTDLSPAQQALVEFLEIGLDLLEAASMASAAATALQDETLPISTWLDTWQTTDMQDVLKTIVLGRGQEAERQVKSHYAAWLKAQHPASSGVPRRRVAELRELAQSAGERRRTREAEVHTKREAERRQKRDAELRRLMDTPDKYWQAASAQASRGSASGYEKTVSLLKVLAEGYALVAGPDAFERQLRRFLVPHAKRAALLRRLTEAGLWSG
;
A
#
# COMPACT_ATOMS: atom_id res chain seq x y z
N MET A 1 5.37 9.43 -21.23
CA MET A 1 5.03 8.01 -21.02
C MET A 1 3.85 7.69 -21.91
N SER A 2 3.78 6.48 -22.48
CA SER A 2 2.59 6.01 -23.20
C SER A 2 1.43 5.81 -22.22
N GLU A 3 0.21 6.15 -22.61
CA GLU A 3 -0.98 5.91 -21.78
C GLU A 3 -1.12 4.40 -21.49
N TYR A 4 -1.34 4.04 -20.23
CA TYR A 4 -1.62 2.67 -19.82
C TYR A 4 -2.80 2.65 -18.84
N GLN A 5 -3.80 1.81 -19.15
CA GLN A 5 -5.00 1.63 -18.33
C GLN A 5 -5.30 0.14 -18.15
N TYR A 6 -5.46 -0.30 -16.91
CA TYR A 6 -5.81 -1.67 -16.54
C TYR A 6 -7.27 -1.74 -16.09
N TYR A 7 -8.00 -2.77 -16.55
CA TYR A 7 -9.37 -3.06 -16.18
C TYR A 7 -9.52 -4.53 -15.80
N GLU A 8 -10.07 -4.80 -14.62
CA GLU A 8 -10.36 -6.14 -14.15
C GLU A 8 -11.74 -6.21 -13.49
N PHE A 9 -12.58 -7.13 -13.94
CA PHE A 9 -13.90 -7.40 -13.38
C PHE A 9 -13.99 -8.86 -12.93
N ALA A 10 -14.63 -9.08 -11.78
CA ALA A 10 -14.85 -10.41 -11.22
C ALA A 10 -16.35 -10.72 -11.07
N ALA A 11 -16.76 -11.89 -11.53
CA ALA A 11 -18.08 -12.47 -11.31
C ALA A 11 -17.96 -13.52 -10.19
N ILE A 12 -18.47 -13.18 -9.01
CA ILE A 12 -18.30 -13.92 -7.75
C ILE A 12 -19.58 -14.69 -7.43
N ASP A 13 -20.73 -14.05 -7.61
CA ASP A 13 -22.00 -14.58 -7.13
C ASP A 13 -22.55 -15.67 -8.05
N ARG A 14 -22.33 -15.53 -9.35
CA ARG A 14 -22.61 -16.54 -10.36
C ARG A 14 -21.61 -16.43 -11.51
N PRO A 15 -21.32 -17.54 -12.20
CA PRO A 15 -20.54 -17.46 -13.43
C PRO A 15 -21.32 -16.70 -14.52
N LEU A 16 -20.57 -16.03 -15.39
CA LEU A 16 -21.09 -15.47 -16.63
C LEU A 16 -21.61 -16.57 -17.54
N THR A 17 -22.75 -16.33 -18.15
CA THR A 17 -23.32 -17.20 -19.18
C THR A 17 -22.57 -17.03 -20.51
N ARG A 18 -22.75 -17.99 -21.43
CA ARG A 18 -22.17 -17.90 -22.78
C ARG A 18 -22.63 -16.65 -23.54
N THR A 19 -23.89 -16.26 -23.37
CA THR A 19 -24.44 -15.05 -24.00
C THR A 19 -23.78 -13.79 -23.45
N GLU A 20 -23.67 -13.68 -22.13
CA GLU A 20 -23.02 -12.52 -21.49
C GLU A 20 -21.54 -12.42 -21.88
N MET A 21 -20.80 -13.53 -21.91
CA MET A 21 -19.41 -13.53 -22.38
C MET A 21 -19.29 -13.11 -23.85
N ALA A 22 -20.26 -13.46 -24.70
CA ALA A 22 -20.29 -13.02 -26.10
C ALA A 22 -20.58 -11.51 -26.22
N GLU A 23 -21.46 -10.96 -25.38
CA GLU A 23 -21.72 -9.52 -25.29
C GLU A 23 -20.45 -8.74 -24.90
N LEU A 24 -19.73 -9.21 -23.87
CA LEU A 24 -18.46 -8.61 -23.44
C LEU A 24 -17.38 -8.70 -24.53
N ARG A 25 -17.30 -9.84 -25.22
CA ARG A 25 -16.34 -10.05 -26.33
C ARG A 25 -16.61 -9.12 -27.52
N ALA A 26 -17.87 -8.77 -27.76
CA ALA A 26 -18.23 -7.81 -28.81
C ALA A 26 -17.74 -6.38 -28.50
N VAL A 27 -17.60 -6.03 -27.22
CA VAL A 27 -17.05 -4.74 -26.78
C VAL A 27 -15.52 -4.75 -26.78
N SER A 28 -14.89 -5.79 -26.25
CA SER A 28 -13.43 -5.90 -26.20
C SER A 28 -12.93 -7.21 -26.79
N THR A 29 -12.35 -7.12 -27.99
CA THR A 29 -11.86 -8.29 -28.72
C THR A 29 -10.59 -8.86 -28.09
N ARG A 30 -9.77 -8.02 -27.43
CA ARG A 30 -8.48 -8.38 -26.83
C ARG A 30 -8.56 -8.84 -25.38
N ALA A 31 -9.69 -8.61 -24.70
CA ALA A 31 -9.86 -8.98 -23.31
C ALA A 31 -9.73 -10.49 -23.06
N ILE A 32 -9.20 -10.86 -21.91
CA ILE A 32 -9.31 -12.21 -21.36
C ILE A 32 -10.69 -12.29 -20.71
N ILE A 33 -11.55 -13.18 -21.20
CA ILE A 33 -12.93 -13.34 -20.70
C ILE A 33 -13.11 -14.79 -20.32
N SER A 34 -13.56 -15.03 -19.10
CA SER A 34 -13.87 -16.33 -18.54
C SER A 34 -15.22 -16.29 -17.83
N PRO A 35 -15.79 -17.45 -17.42
CA PRO A 35 -16.99 -17.46 -16.61
C PRO A 35 -16.85 -16.68 -15.29
N SER A 36 -15.64 -16.47 -14.79
CA SER A 36 -15.40 -15.80 -13.50
C SER A 36 -14.95 -14.34 -13.64
N GLY A 37 -14.73 -13.82 -14.85
CA GLY A 37 -14.21 -12.47 -14.97
C GLY A 37 -13.88 -11.99 -16.38
N PHE A 38 -13.44 -10.73 -16.41
CA PHE A 38 -12.96 -10.02 -17.58
C PHE A 38 -11.71 -9.25 -17.17
N THR A 39 -10.64 -9.33 -17.97
CA THR A 39 -9.43 -8.54 -17.76
C THR A 39 -8.94 -8.00 -19.09
N ASN A 40 -8.56 -6.72 -19.12
CA ASN A 40 -7.90 -6.13 -20.27
C ASN A 40 -7.03 -4.95 -19.84
N HIS A 41 -6.02 -4.63 -20.67
CA HIS A 41 -5.35 -3.35 -20.59
C HIS A 41 -5.46 -2.61 -21.94
N TYR A 42 -5.28 -1.30 -21.89
CA TYR A 42 -5.28 -0.43 -23.06
C TYR A 42 -4.03 0.42 -23.05
N GLU A 43 -3.34 0.38 -24.19
CA GLU A 43 -2.33 1.35 -24.57
C GLU A 43 -2.98 2.18 -25.67
N TRP A 44 -3.34 3.43 -25.36
CA TRP A 44 -4.13 4.35 -26.20
C TRP A 44 -5.64 4.04 -26.26
N GLY A 45 -6.45 4.99 -25.77
CA GLY A 45 -7.90 4.85 -25.67
C GLY A 45 -8.33 4.11 -24.39
N ASP A 46 -9.62 3.77 -24.32
CA ASP A 46 -10.31 3.27 -23.13
C ASP A 46 -11.25 2.10 -23.45
N LEU A 47 -11.76 1.46 -22.39
CA LEU A 47 -12.86 0.52 -22.50
C LEU A 47 -14.08 1.19 -23.14
N LYS A 48 -14.58 0.63 -24.24
CA LYS A 48 -15.75 1.15 -24.97
C LYS A 48 -17.09 0.74 -24.35
N ALA A 49 -17.15 0.73 -23.02
CA ALA A 49 -18.33 0.46 -22.22
C ALA A 49 -18.24 1.21 -20.89
N ASP A 50 -19.39 1.45 -20.27
CA ASP A 50 -19.47 1.99 -18.92
C ASP A 50 -19.26 0.87 -17.89
N PRO A 51 -18.19 0.91 -17.07
CA PRO A 51 -17.98 -0.06 -16.00
C PRO A 51 -19.15 -0.14 -15.03
N ALA A 52 -19.87 0.96 -14.78
CA ALA A 52 -21.00 0.96 -13.86
C ALA A 52 -22.20 0.18 -14.40
N ASP A 53 -22.47 0.21 -15.72
CA ASP A 53 -23.46 -0.68 -16.36
C ASP A 53 -23.07 -2.15 -16.21
N TRP A 54 -21.78 -2.46 -16.40
CA TRP A 54 -21.29 -3.83 -16.27
C TRP A 54 -21.36 -4.36 -14.83
N MET A 55 -21.11 -3.51 -13.83
CA MET A 55 -21.35 -3.84 -12.42
C MET A 55 -22.83 -4.09 -12.12
N ARG A 56 -23.73 -3.31 -12.72
CA ARG A 56 -25.19 -3.52 -12.57
C ARG A 56 -25.65 -4.86 -13.15
N ARG A 57 -25.07 -5.28 -14.28
CA ARG A 57 -25.58 -6.42 -15.07
C ARG A 57 -24.86 -7.73 -14.79
N TYR A 58 -23.54 -7.71 -14.70
CA TYR A 58 -22.73 -8.93 -14.85
C TYR A 58 -21.82 -9.21 -13.65
N PHE A 59 -21.17 -8.19 -13.09
CA PHE A 59 -20.04 -8.37 -12.19
C PHE A 59 -20.32 -7.98 -10.75
N ASP A 60 -19.50 -8.49 -9.85
CA ASP A 60 -19.58 -8.27 -8.40
C ASP A 60 -18.44 -7.41 -7.86
N ALA A 61 -17.31 -7.36 -8.57
CA ALA A 61 -16.20 -6.48 -8.27
C ALA A 61 -15.57 -5.94 -9.57
N PHE A 62 -15.03 -4.72 -9.49
CA PHE A 62 -14.30 -4.06 -10.56
C PHE A 62 -13.12 -3.31 -9.98
N VAL A 63 -11.96 -3.42 -10.63
CA VAL A 63 -10.75 -2.65 -10.34
C VAL A 63 -10.26 -2.01 -11.64
N TYR A 64 -9.86 -0.76 -11.52
CA TYR A 64 -9.17 0.00 -12.55
C TYR A 64 -7.98 0.75 -11.96
N SER A 65 -6.91 0.83 -12.74
CA SER A 65 -5.74 1.66 -12.44
C SER A 65 -5.13 2.19 -13.74
N ALA A 66 -4.56 3.38 -13.69
CA ALA A 66 -3.85 3.98 -14.82
C ALA A 66 -2.51 4.55 -14.39
N ASN A 67 -1.56 4.65 -15.32
CA ASN A 67 -0.21 5.14 -15.04
C ASN A 67 -0.11 6.66 -14.81
N TRP A 68 -1.24 7.38 -14.83
CA TRP A 68 -1.39 8.75 -14.31
C TRP A 68 -2.11 8.79 -12.96
N CYS A 69 -2.06 7.68 -12.23
CA CYS A 69 -2.47 7.53 -10.84
C CYS A 69 -3.96 7.51 -10.55
N SER A 70 -4.81 7.62 -11.58
CA SER A 70 -6.23 7.34 -11.40
C SER A 70 -6.43 5.87 -11.02
N CYS A 71 -7.25 5.61 -10.02
CA CYS A 71 -7.64 4.25 -9.67
C CYS A 71 -9.08 4.20 -9.17
N HIS A 72 -9.70 3.04 -9.34
CA HIS A 72 -11.11 2.86 -9.02
C HIS A 72 -11.40 1.43 -8.59
N LEU A 73 -12.18 1.27 -7.53
CA LEU A 73 -12.69 0.01 -7.02
C LEU A 73 -14.21 0.10 -6.95
N SER A 74 -14.93 -0.84 -7.55
CA SER A 74 -16.36 -1.02 -7.29
C SER A 74 -16.66 -2.40 -6.72
N LEU A 75 -17.51 -2.47 -5.70
CA LEU A 75 -17.98 -3.71 -5.07
C LEU A 75 -19.51 -3.74 -5.02
N ARG A 76 -20.11 -4.81 -5.53
CA ARG A 76 -21.57 -5.05 -5.50
C ARG A 76 -21.94 -5.96 -4.34
N LEU A 77 -22.89 -5.52 -3.52
CA LEU A 77 -23.37 -6.25 -2.35
C LEU A 77 -24.90 -6.38 -2.38
N PRO A 78 -25.48 -7.45 -1.81
CA PRO A 78 -26.92 -7.57 -1.63
C PRO A 78 -27.51 -6.39 -0.85
N LYS A 79 -28.70 -5.94 -1.23
CA LYS A 79 -29.35 -4.77 -0.60
C LYS A 79 -29.67 -4.96 0.87
N ALA A 80 -29.86 -6.22 1.30
CA ALA A 80 -30.16 -6.59 2.68
C ALA A 80 -29.03 -6.27 3.68
N VAL A 81 -27.80 -6.08 3.21
CA VAL A 81 -26.62 -5.87 4.09
C VAL A 81 -26.71 -4.53 4.83
N PHE A 82 -27.19 -3.48 4.16
CA PHE A 82 -27.21 -2.12 4.70
C PHE A 82 -28.55 -1.42 4.49
N ARG A 83 -28.95 -0.62 5.48
CA ARG A 83 -30.01 0.38 5.33
C ARG A 83 -29.38 1.67 4.81
N LYS A 84 -30.11 2.38 3.96
CA LYS A 84 -29.66 3.65 3.36
C LYS A 84 -29.14 4.66 4.40
N VAL A 85 -29.79 4.76 5.56
CA VAL A 85 -29.41 5.68 6.65
C VAL A 85 -27.99 5.44 7.18
N GLU A 86 -27.51 4.20 7.10
CA GLU A 86 -26.20 3.79 7.60
C GLU A 86 -25.07 4.18 6.65
N LEU A 87 -25.40 4.39 5.38
CA LEU A 87 -24.44 4.69 4.32
C LEU A 87 -24.25 6.20 4.14
N ASN A 88 -25.30 6.99 4.40
CA ASN A 88 -25.33 8.44 4.12
C ASN A 88 -24.17 9.22 4.74
N ALA A 89 -23.68 8.82 5.93
CA ALA A 89 -22.61 9.53 6.62
C ALA A 89 -21.27 9.46 5.86
N PHE A 90 -21.04 8.38 5.11
CA PHE A 90 -19.78 8.07 4.45
C PHE A 90 -19.68 8.63 3.03
N ILE A 91 -20.80 8.85 2.34
CA ILE A 91 -20.82 9.25 0.92
C ILE A 91 -20.07 10.57 0.71
N ARG A 92 -19.08 10.54 -0.16
CA ARG A 92 -18.32 11.71 -0.63
C ARG A 92 -18.12 11.53 -2.12
N SER A 93 -19.00 12.10 -2.94
CA SER A 93 -19.18 11.71 -4.35
C SER A 93 -17.92 11.71 -5.22
N ALA A 94 -16.91 12.50 -4.87
CA ALA A 94 -15.61 12.50 -5.56
C ALA A 94 -14.73 11.28 -5.24
N VAL A 95 -14.92 10.65 -4.08
CA VAL A 95 -14.05 9.58 -3.57
C VAL A 95 -14.80 8.30 -3.24
N LEU A 96 -15.95 8.39 -2.56
CA LEU A 96 -16.82 7.26 -2.24
C LEU A 96 -18.26 7.57 -2.68
N SER A 97 -18.71 6.89 -3.74
CA SER A 97 -20.10 6.91 -4.21
C SER A 97 -20.77 5.56 -3.96
N ILE A 98 -22.10 5.60 -3.78
CA ILE A 98 -22.90 4.41 -3.51
C ILE A 98 -24.14 4.46 -4.40
N ASP A 99 -24.13 3.58 -5.41
CA ASP A 99 -25.25 3.36 -6.31
C ASP A 99 -26.16 2.25 -5.78
N THR A 100 -27.39 2.21 -6.28
CA THR A 100 -28.36 1.17 -5.92
C THR A 100 -29.09 0.63 -7.16
N THR A 101 -29.39 -0.66 -7.11
CA THR A 101 -30.37 -1.32 -7.98
C THR A 101 -31.53 -1.81 -7.12
N ASP A 102 -32.49 -2.51 -7.73
CA ASP A 102 -33.57 -3.11 -6.96
C ASP A 102 -33.06 -4.13 -5.93
N ALA A 103 -32.01 -4.87 -6.27
CA ALA A 103 -31.49 -5.99 -5.46
C ALA A 103 -30.13 -5.74 -4.79
N HIS A 104 -29.38 -4.71 -5.19
CA HIS A 104 -27.98 -4.53 -4.77
C HIS A 104 -27.63 -3.08 -4.41
N TRP A 105 -26.61 -2.94 -3.56
CA TRP A 105 -25.76 -1.76 -3.41
C TRP A 105 -24.52 -1.92 -4.28
N ILE A 106 -24.01 -0.83 -4.84
CA ILE A 106 -22.72 -0.79 -5.55
C ILE A 106 -21.90 0.33 -4.91
N PHE A 107 -20.84 -0.05 -4.21
CA PHE A 107 -19.93 0.88 -3.55
C PHE A 107 -18.74 1.12 -4.47
N SER A 108 -18.43 2.39 -4.73
CA SER A 108 -17.36 2.79 -5.64
C SER A 108 -16.40 3.73 -4.93
N TRP A 109 -15.14 3.34 -4.84
CA TRP A 109 -14.03 4.18 -4.38
C TRP A 109 -13.21 4.64 -5.57
N THR A 110 -12.89 5.93 -5.62
CA THR A 110 -12.12 6.53 -6.72
C THR A 110 -11.05 7.45 -6.17
N LEU A 111 -9.87 7.39 -6.76
CA LEU A 111 -8.85 8.42 -6.72
C LEU A 111 -8.65 8.88 -8.17
N GLU A 112 -8.94 10.15 -8.46
CA GLU A 112 -8.83 10.66 -9.84
C GLU A 112 -7.39 11.05 -10.19
N GLU A 113 -6.66 11.65 -9.26
CA GLU A 113 -5.32 12.18 -9.48
C GLU A 113 -4.44 11.94 -8.25
N SER A 114 -3.12 11.84 -8.47
CA SER A 114 -2.10 11.82 -7.43
C SER A 114 -0.80 12.46 -7.94
N GLU A 115 0.03 12.92 -7.01
CA GLU A 115 1.39 13.40 -7.28
C GLU A 115 2.43 12.25 -7.32
N ASP A 116 2.05 11.02 -6.95
CA ASP A 116 2.92 9.83 -6.98
C ASP A 116 2.89 9.14 -8.36
N TYR A 117 3.48 9.79 -9.37
CA TYR A 117 3.48 9.33 -10.76
C TYR A 117 4.16 7.97 -11.01
N ASP A 118 4.91 7.45 -10.05
CA ASP A 118 5.63 6.17 -10.19
C ASP A 118 4.77 4.97 -9.75
N ARG A 119 3.67 5.21 -9.03
CA ARG A 119 2.87 4.21 -8.30
C ARG A 119 2.24 3.10 -9.14
N PHE A 120 1.88 3.39 -10.39
CA PHE A 120 1.41 2.40 -11.38
C PHE A 120 2.29 2.39 -12.63
N SER A 121 3.54 2.87 -12.49
CA SER A 121 4.49 2.92 -13.62
C SER A 121 5.28 1.61 -13.76
N GLU A 122 5.58 0.93 -12.65
CA GLU A 122 6.35 -0.32 -12.62
C GLU A 122 5.46 -1.58 -12.54
N ASP A 123 4.23 -1.44 -12.05
CA ASP A 123 3.24 -2.50 -11.93
C ASP A 123 2.17 -2.33 -13.03
N ASP A 124 1.82 -3.41 -13.74
CA ASP A 124 0.80 -3.41 -14.78
C ASP A 124 -0.63 -3.35 -14.21
N GLY A 125 -0.77 -3.13 -12.89
CA GLY A 125 -2.03 -3.06 -12.15
C GLY A 125 -2.55 -4.44 -11.77
N SER A 126 -1.90 -5.52 -12.22
CA SER A 126 -2.34 -6.88 -11.94
C SER A 126 -2.11 -7.22 -10.46
N GLY A 127 -3.17 -7.73 -9.81
CA GLY A 127 -3.12 -8.16 -8.41
C GLY A 127 -3.89 -7.28 -7.42
N TRP A 128 -4.25 -6.05 -7.79
CA TRP A 128 -5.12 -5.21 -6.96
C TRP A 128 -6.47 -5.86 -6.68
N MET A 129 -7.10 -6.48 -7.69
CA MET A 129 -8.35 -7.24 -7.50
C MET A 129 -8.21 -8.28 -6.38
N ARG A 130 -7.14 -9.09 -6.39
CA ARG A 130 -6.90 -10.11 -5.36
C ARG A 130 -6.75 -9.51 -3.96
N ARG A 131 -6.12 -8.33 -3.85
CA ARG A 131 -5.88 -7.64 -2.57
C ARG A 131 -7.16 -6.97 -2.03
N LEU A 132 -8.01 -6.44 -2.92
CA LEU A 132 -9.18 -5.63 -2.56
C LEU A 132 -10.49 -6.43 -2.48
N ILE A 133 -10.62 -7.54 -3.23
CA ILE A 133 -11.84 -8.37 -3.22
C ILE A 133 -12.30 -8.84 -1.83
N PRO A 134 -11.43 -9.10 -0.82
CA PRO A 134 -11.89 -9.52 0.50
C PRO A 134 -12.70 -8.43 1.24
N LEU A 135 -12.56 -7.15 0.88
CA LEU A 135 -13.37 -6.05 1.45
C LEU A 135 -14.87 -6.30 1.27
N ARG A 136 -15.26 -7.01 0.20
CA ARG A 136 -16.66 -7.37 -0.04
C ARG A 136 -17.21 -8.25 1.08
N ASP A 137 -16.45 -9.25 1.50
CA ASP A 137 -16.84 -10.15 2.59
C ASP A 137 -16.86 -9.43 3.94
N GLU A 138 -15.92 -8.51 4.18
CA GLU A 138 -15.88 -7.67 5.37
C GLU A 138 -17.14 -6.79 5.46
N LEU A 139 -17.49 -6.11 4.36
CA LEU A 139 -18.71 -5.30 4.27
C LEU A 139 -19.99 -6.14 4.46
N MET A 140 -20.06 -7.34 3.88
CA MET A 140 -21.19 -8.26 4.09
C MET A 140 -21.32 -8.72 5.55
N ARG A 141 -20.21 -8.72 6.31
CA ARG A 141 -20.21 -8.98 7.75
C ARG A 141 -20.53 -7.74 8.60
N GLY A 142 -20.82 -6.61 7.95
CA GLY A 142 -21.13 -5.35 8.62
C GLY A 142 -19.90 -4.58 9.11
N ASP A 143 -18.69 -4.93 8.66
CA ASP A 143 -17.51 -4.13 8.95
C ASP A 143 -17.60 -2.80 8.19
N LEU A 144 -17.69 -1.70 8.93
CA LEU A 144 -17.83 -0.35 8.38
C LEU A 144 -16.47 0.31 8.08
N ARG A 145 -15.35 -0.32 8.46
CA ARG A 145 -14.00 0.23 8.23
C ARG A 145 -13.74 0.57 6.76
N PRO A 146 -14.11 -0.25 5.75
CA PRO A 146 -13.90 0.13 4.35
C PRO A 146 -14.66 1.40 3.93
N LEU A 147 -15.86 1.64 4.47
CA LEU A 147 -16.62 2.87 4.21
C LEU A 147 -15.99 4.09 4.91
N TYR A 148 -15.53 3.90 6.14
CA TYR A 148 -14.83 4.94 6.89
C TYR A 148 -13.49 5.30 6.25
N LEU A 149 -12.74 4.32 5.73
CA LEU A 149 -11.52 4.55 4.96
C LEU A 149 -11.80 5.33 3.67
N GLY A 150 -12.89 5.00 2.95
CA GLY A 150 -13.30 5.79 1.79
C GLY A 150 -13.69 7.24 2.15
N TRP A 151 -14.28 7.44 3.33
CA TRP A 151 -14.54 8.79 3.84
C TRP A 151 -13.25 9.54 4.19
N LEU A 152 -12.27 8.87 4.82
CA LEU A 152 -10.95 9.44 5.13
C LEU A 152 -10.16 9.80 3.87
N ALA A 153 -10.28 9.00 2.81
CA ALA A 153 -9.64 9.26 1.52
C ALA A 153 -10.10 10.59 0.88
N ALA A 154 -11.27 11.12 1.27
CA ALA A 154 -11.68 12.46 0.86
C ALA A 154 -10.76 13.57 1.43
N GLY A 155 -10.04 13.30 2.52
CA GLY A 155 -8.92 14.10 3.01
C GLY A 155 -9.14 15.61 2.95
N ASP A 156 -8.35 16.28 2.12
CA ASP A 156 -8.36 17.75 1.95
C ASP A 156 -9.62 18.27 1.25
N ALA A 157 -10.35 17.44 0.50
CA ALA A 157 -11.62 17.81 -0.11
C ALA A 157 -12.76 18.00 0.93
N LEU A 158 -12.56 17.59 2.19
CA LEU A 158 -13.54 17.80 3.26
C LEU A 158 -13.46 19.23 3.82
N HIS A 159 -14.62 19.88 4.01
CA HIS A 159 -14.66 21.14 4.76
C HIS A 159 -14.43 20.91 6.25
N ASP A 160 -13.77 21.86 6.90
CA ASP A 160 -13.37 21.81 8.31
C ASP A 160 -14.54 21.61 9.28
N ASP A 161 -15.72 22.11 8.94
CA ASP A 161 -16.92 22.07 9.78
C ASP A 161 -17.69 20.75 9.68
N VAL A 162 -17.37 19.91 8.70
CA VAL A 162 -18.00 18.60 8.50
C VAL A 162 -17.75 17.73 9.73
N LEU A 163 -18.81 17.09 10.21
CA LEU A 163 -18.71 16.11 11.29
C LEU A 163 -18.17 14.79 10.77
N GLU A 164 -17.20 14.25 11.48
CA GLU A 164 -16.70 12.90 11.29
C GLU A 164 -17.87 11.89 11.45
N PRO A 165 -17.96 10.85 10.60
CA PRO A 165 -18.84 9.71 10.85
C PRO A 165 -18.44 9.00 12.16
N GLU A 166 -19.32 8.11 12.65
CA GLU A 166 -18.97 7.28 13.80
C GLU A 166 -17.71 6.46 13.50
N VAL A 167 -16.72 6.55 14.37
CA VAL A 167 -15.42 5.90 14.17
C VAL A 167 -15.58 4.41 14.44
N PRO A 168 -15.38 3.53 13.44
CA PRO A 168 -15.50 2.10 13.65
C PRO A 168 -14.38 1.59 14.57
N ALA A 169 -14.67 0.56 15.35
CA ALA A 169 -13.65 -0.12 16.16
C ALA A 169 -12.61 -0.83 15.28
N GLY A 170 -11.40 -1.02 15.80
CA GLY A 170 -10.34 -1.78 15.14
C GLY A 170 -9.58 -1.04 14.04
N LEU A 171 -9.56 0.30 14.01
CA LEU A 171 -8.73 1.05 13.05
C LEU A 171 -7.22 0.91 13.29
N THR A 172 -6.79 0.52 14.50
CA THR A 172 -5.38 0.25 14.80
C THR A 172 -4.88 -1.09 14.26
N ASP A 173 -5.78 -1.99 13.86
CA ASP A 173 -5.48 -3.34 13.36
C ASP A 173 -6.28 -3.61 12.07
N LEU A 174 -5.88 -2.91 11.01
CA LEU A 174 -6.50 -3.04 9.69
C LEU A 174 -6.19 -4.41 9.09
N SER A 175 -7.20 -5.03 8.47
CA SER A 175 -6.99 -6.27 7.71
C SER A 175 -6.05 -6.03 6.51
N PRO A 176 -5.43 -7.07 5.92
CA PRO A 176 -4.62 -6.92 4.71
C PRO A 176 -5.38 -6.25 3.54
N ALA A 177 -6.69 -6.48 3.43
CA ALA A 177 -7.51 -5.88 2.38
C ALA A 177 -7.80 -4.39 2.67
N GLN A 178 -7.98 -4.03 3.94
CA GLN A 178 -8.13 -2.63 4.37
C GLN A 178 -6.83 -1.85 4.23
N GLN A 179 -5.68 -2.47 4.53
CA GLN A 179 -4.37 -1.90 4.24
C GLN A 179 -4.17 -1.69 2.74
N ALA A 180 -4.60 -2.66 1.92
CA ALA A 180 -4.59 -2.49 0.47
C ALA A 180 -5.51 -1.35 0.02
N LEU A 181 -6.66 -1.11 0.66
CA LEU A 181 -7.51 0.04 0.35
C LEU A 181 -6.85 1.38 0.73
N VAL A 182 -6.19 1.44 1.89
CA VAL A 182 -5.40 2.60 2.33
C VAL A 182 -4.32 2.93 1.31
N GLU A 183 -3.58 1.90 0.86
CA GLU A 183 -2.57 2.04 -0.17
C GLU A 183 -3.21 2.44 -1.50
N PHE A 184 -4.33 1.81 -1.90
CA PHE A 184 -5.03 2.03 -3.16
C PHE A 184 -5.59 3.46 -3.28
N LEU A 185 -6.04 4.07 -2.19
CA LEU A 185 -6.63 5.41 -2.19
C LEU A 185 -5.68 6.51 -1.66
N GLU A 186 -4.41 6.19 -1.39
CA GLU A 186 -3.43 7.13 -0.83
C GLU A 186 -3.89 7.82 0.46
N ILE A 187 -4.52 7.05 1.34
CA ILE A 187 -4.95 7.60 2.62
C ILE A 187 -3.71 7.94 3.45
N GLY A 188 -3.56 9.22 3.79
CA GLY A 188 -2.41 9.70 4.56
C GLY A 188 -2.25 8.97 5.90
N LEU A 189 -1.07 8.40 6.14
CA LEU A 189 -0.80 7.63 7.36
C LEU A 189 -1.02 8.42 8.65
N ASP A 190 -0.69 9.71 8.62
CA ASP A 190 -0.87 10.61 9.78
C ASP A 190 -2.36 10.88 10.05
N LEU A 191 -3.18 10.95 8.99
CA LEU A 191 -4.63 11.08 9.09
C LEU A 191 -5.26 9.78 9.61
N LEU A 192 -4.79 8.62 9.14
CA LEU A 192 -5.22 7.32 9.64
C LEU A 192 -4.85 7.13 11.12
N GLU A 193 -3.65 7.56 11.54
CA GLU A 193 -3.24 7.53 12.94
C GLU A 193 -4.20 8.39 13.80
N ALA A 194 -4.47 9.62 13.38
CA ALA A 194 -5.38 10.54 14.08
C ALA A 194 -6.82 10.00 14.20
N ALA A 195 -7.31 9.35 13.15
CA ALA A 195 -8.58 8.65 13.15
C ALA A 195 -8.60 7.51 14.18
N SER A 196 -7.54 6.68 14.17
CA SER A 196 -7.41 5.52 15.05
C SER A 196 -7.38 5.85 16.55
N MET A 197 -6.99 7.07 16.94
CA MET A 197 -6.97 7.51 18.34
C MET A 197 -8.36 7.49 19.01
N ALA A 198 -9.42 7.67 18.23
CA ALA A 198 -10.81 7.60 18.69
C ALA A 198 -11.47 6.24 18.41
N SER A 199 -10.74 5.31 17.78
CA SER A 199 -11.22 3.95 17.53
C SER A 199 -11.15 3.14 18.81
N ALA A 200 -12.26 2.52 19.18
CA ALA A 200 -12.22 1.44 20.16
C ALA A 200 -11.30 0.31 19.66
N ALA A 201 -10.72 -0.46 20.58
CA ALA A 201 -10.03 -1.70 20.22
C ALA A 201 -11.00 -2.62 19.47
N ALA A 202 -10.49 -3.39 18.50
CA ALA A 202 -11.27 -4.48 17.94
C ALA A 202 -11.72 -5.36 19.10
N THR A 203 -13.02 -5.69 19.17
CA THR A 203 -13.49 -6.74 20.06
C THR A 203 -12.73 -7.99 19.66
N ALA A 204 -11.75 -8.40 20.49
CA ALA A 204 -11.01 -9.61 20.25
C ALA A 204 -12.02 -10.74 20.07
N LEU A 205 -11.75 -11.63 19.11
CA LEU A 205 -12.46 -12.88 18.87
C LEU A 205 -12.31 -13.81 20.09
N GLN A 206 -12.78 -13.40 21.26
CA GLN A 206 -12.87 -14.25 22.43
C GLN A 206 -14.13 -15.09 22.26
N ASP A 207 -13.88 -16.34 21.91
CA ASP A 207 -14.83 -17.45 21.79
C ASP A 207 -16.07 -17.12 20.94
N GLU A 208 -15.88 -16.91 19.62
CA GLU A 208 -16.97 -16.77 18.63
C GLU A 208 -18.00 -17.91 18.70
N THR A 209 -17.65 -19.04 19.30
CA THR A 209 -18.54 -20.20 19.43
C THR A 209 -19.76 -19.92 20.31
N LEU A 210 -19.63 -19.10 21.37
CA LEU A 210 -20.74 -18.74 22.26
C LEU A 210 -21.75 -17.78 21.62
N PRO A 211 -21.30 -16.72 20.92
CA PRO A 211 -22.19 -15.86 20.13
C PRO A 211 -22.87 -16.60 18.97
N ILE A 212 -22.17 -17.52 18.30
CA ILE A 212 -22.74 -18.30 17.19
C ILE A 212 -23.81 -19.26 17.70
N SER A 213 -23.60 -19.99 18.79
CA SER A 213 -24.62 -20.90 19.35
C SER A 213 -25.87 -20.12 19.79
N THR A 214 -25.68 -19.03 20.52
CA THR A 214 -26.79 -18.14 20.93
C THR A 214 -27.58 -17.60 19.74
N TRP A 215 -26.88 -17.26 18.65
CA TRP A 215 -27.54 -16.83 17.42
C TRP A 215 -28.28 -17.96 16.71
N LEU A 216 -27.67 -19.15 16.61
CA LEU A 216 -28.31 -20.31 15.98
C LEU A 216 -29.56 -20.76 16.75
N ASP A 217 -29.61 -20.58 18.07
CA ASP A 217 -30.80 -20.83 18.88
C ASP A 217 -31.98 -19.90 18.52
N THR A 218 -31.71 -18.76 17.85
CA THR A 218 -32.77 -17.86 17.34
C THR A 218 -33.34 -18.30 15.99
N TRP A 219 -32.72 -19.25 15.30
CA TRP A 219 -33.14 -19.69 13.96
C TRP A 219 -34.24 -20.75 14.02
N GLN A 220 -35.18 -20.68 13.08
CA GLN A 220 -36.15 -21.76 12.89
C GLN A 220 -35.50 -22.94 12.16
N THR A 221 -35.93 -24.16 12.48
CA THR A 221 -35.44 -25.38 11.81
C THR A 221 -35.68 -25.34 10.29
N THR A 222 -36.76 -24.68 9.85
CA THR A 222 -37.06 -24.47 8.42
C THR A 222 -36.00 -23.65 7.71
N ASP A 223 -35.52 -22.57 8.33
CA ASP A 223 -34.50 -21.69 7.76
C ASP A 223 -33.16 -22.43 7.62
N MET A 224 -32.80 -23.22 8.65
CA MET A 224 -31.60 -24.08 8.59
C MET A 224 -31.71 -25.14 7.48
N GLN A 225 -32.88 -25.75 7.33
CA GLN A 225 -33.14 -26.73 6.26
C GLN A 225 -33.02 -26.09 4.87
N ASP A 226 -33.47 -24.85 4.70
CA ASP A 226 -33.40 -24.15 3.42
C ASP A 226 -31.96 -23.77 3.04
N VAL A 227 -31.13 -23.40 4.02
CA VAL A 227 -29.68 -23.25 3.82
C VAL A 227 -29.05 -24.57 3.36
N LEU A 228 -29.36 -25.69 4.02
CA LEU A 228 -28.84 -27.01 3.63
C LEU A 228 -29.31 -27.44 2.23
N LYS A 229 -30.58 -27.20 1.87
CA LYS A 229 -31.09 -27.44 0.51
C LYS A 229 -30.31 -26.63 -0.51
N THR A 230 -30.00 -25.36 -0.22
CA THR A 230 -29.25 -24.48 -1.10
C THR A 230 -27.83 -25.01 -1.34
N ILE A 231 -27.17 -25.54 -0.31
CA ILE A 231 -25.86 -26.21 -0.43
C ILE A 231 -25.97 -27.45 -1.33
N VAL A 232 -26.96 -28.33 -1.11
CA VAL A 232 -27.16 -29.56 -1.89
C VAL A 232 -27.44 -29.27 -3.37
N LEU A 233 -28.08 -28.13 -3.68
CA LEU A 233 -28.31 -27.67 -5.04
C LEU A 233 -27.05 -27.09 -5.73
N GLY A 234 -25.87 -27.21 -5.10
CA GLY A 234 -24.61 -26.68 -5.62
C GLY A 234 -24.43 -25.18 -5.42
N ARG A 235 -25.30 -24.54 -4.62
CA ARG A 235 -25.29 -23.09 -4.36
C ARG A 235 -24.67 -22.77 -3.00
N GLY A 236 -23.59 -23.47 -2.64
CA GLY A 236 -22.94 -23.36 -1.33
C GLY A 236 -22.44 -21.95 -1.00
N GLN A 237 -21.89 -21.23 -1.97
CA GLN A 237 -21.46 -19.83 -1.82
C GLN A 237 -22.63 -18.89 -1.48
N GLU A 238 -23.80 -19.11 -2.08
CA GLU A 238 -25.04 -18.36 -1.77
C GLU A 238 -25.47 -18.62 -0.33
N ALA A 239 -25.51 -19.89 0.07
CA ALA A 239 -25.85 -20.31 1.43
C ALA A 239 -24.90 -19.71 2.48
N GLU A 240 -23.59 -19.78 2.25
CA GLU A 240 -22.58 -19.21 3.16
C GLU A 240 -22.76 -17.69 3.32
N ARG A 241 -22.99 -16.97 2.23
CA ARG A 241 -23.26 -15.51 2.29
C ARG A 241 -24.54 -15.20 3.07
N GLN A 242 -25.62 -15.94 2.84
CA GLN A 242 -26.89 -15.73 3.55
C GLN A 242 -26.72 -15.90 5.06
N VAL A 243 -26.05 -16.97 5.48
CA VAL A 243 -25.75 -17.26 6.90
C VAL A 243 -24.89 -16.13 7.49
N LYS A 244 -23.79 -15.76 6.83
CA LYS A 244 -22.91 -14.66 7.28
C LYS A 244 -23.63 -13.32 7.39
N SER A 245 -24.45 -12.96 6.41
CA SER A 245 -25.23 -11.72 6.41
C SER A 245 -26.25 -11.68 7.54
N HIS A 246 -26.92 -12.81 7.81
CA HIS A 246 -27.91 -12.87 8.88
C HIS A 246 -27.25 -12.84 10.26
N TYR A 247 -26.06 -13.43 10.41
CA TYR A 247 -25.27 -13.34 11.63
C TYR A 247 -24.80 -11.90 11.90
N ALA A 248 -24.30 -11.23 10.87
CA ALA A 248 -23.91 -9.82 10.95
C ALA A 248 -25.08 -8.91 11.32
N ALA A 249 -26.25 -9.13 10.72
CA ALA A 249 -27.47 -8.38 11.06
C ALA A 249 -27.88 -8.59 12.53
N TRP A 250 -27.76 -9.81 13.05
CA TRP A 250 -28.01 -10.11 14.45
C TRP A 250 -27.00 -9.43 15.38
N LEU A 251 -25.70 -9.54 15.11
CA LEU A 251 -24.65 -8.87 15.90
C LEU A 251 -24.88 -7.37 15.97
N LYS A 252 -25.30 -6.78 14.86
CA LYS A 252 -25.61 -5.36 14.76
C LYS A 252 -26.85 -4.97 15.57
N ALA A 253 -27.88 -5.82 15.61
CA ALA A 253 -29.05 -5.59 16.45
C ALA A 253 -28.71 -5.60 17.96
N GLN A 254 -27.65 -6.32 18.36
CA GLN A 254 -27.17 -6.37 19.75
C GLN A 254 -26.37 -5.12 20.16
N HIS A 255 -25.90 -4.33 19.20
CA HIS A 255 -25.14 -3.10 19.44
C HIS A 255 -25.98 -1.88 19.00
N PRO A 256 -26.78 -1.27 19.89
CA PRO A 256 -27.55 -0.08 19.52
C PRO A 256 -26.63 1.06 19.07
N ALA A 257 -27.07 1.78 18.03
CA ALA A 257 -26.32 2.89 17.45
C ALA A 257 -26.18 4.05 18.44
N SER A 258 -25.01 4.70 18.40
CA SER A 258 -24.64 5.93 19.10
C SER A 258 -24.56 5.82 20.63
N SER A 259 -23.34 5.59 21.13
CA SER A 259 -22.93 6.22 22.39
C SER A 259 -23.06 7.74 22.18
N GLY A 260 -23.76 8.48 23.06
CA GLY A 260 -24.01 9.93 22.93
C GLY A 260 -22.77 10.83 23.04
N VAL A 261 -21.62 10.34 22.55
CA VAL A 261 -20.34 11.03 22.51
C VAL A 261 -20.37 12.06 21.38
N PRO A 262 -19.97 13.32 21.63
CA PRO A 262 -19.85 14.33 20.59
C PRO A 262 -18.91 13.87 19.47
N ARG A 263 -19.33 14.03 18.22
CA ARG A 263 -18.50 13.73 17.03
C ARG A 263 -17.53 14.87 16.79
N ARG A 264 -16.28 14.54 16.45
CA ARG A 264 -15.24 15.49 16.07
C ARG A 264 -15.58 16.15 14.73
N ARG A 265 -15.10 17.38 14.54
CA ARG A 265 -15.05 18.01 13.22
C ARG A 265 -13.80 17.60 12.46
N VAL A 266 -13.81 17.76 11.14
CA VAL A 266 -12.65 17.54 10.27
C VAL A 266 -11.46 18.42 10.69
N ALA A 267 -11.69 19.65 11.13
CA ALA A 267 -10.63 20.52 11.66
C ALA A 267 -9.85 19.86 12.81
N GLU A 268 -10.56 19.31 13.80
CA GLU A 268 -9.95 18.63 14.95
C GLU A 268 -9.17 17.38 14.50
N LEU A 269 -9.70 16.64 13.52
CA LEU A 269 -9.01 15.48 12.96
C LEU A 269 -7.71 15.88 12.24
N ARG A 270 -7.70 17.00 11.51
CA ARG A 270 -6.51 17.53 10.84
C ARG A 270 -5.44 17.99 11.81
N GLU A 271 -5.81 18.66 12.89
CA GLU A 271 -4.87 19.08 13.96
C GLU A 271 -4.19 17.86 14.60
N LEU A 272 -4.96 16.80 14.85
CA LEU A 272 -4.43 15.53 15.35
C LEU A 272 -3.49 14.86 14.33
N ALA A 273 -3.83 14.91 13.04
CA ALA A 273 -3.00 14.36 11.97
C ALA A 273 -1.67 15.13 11.84
N GLN A 274 -1.68 16.47 11.92
CA GLN A 274 -0.46 17.26 11.94
C GLN A 274 0.45 16.88 13.12
N SER A 275 -0.14 16.74 14.31
CA SER A 275 0.58 16.31 15.51
C SER A 275 1.14 14.88 15.38
N ALA A 276 0.43 13.98 14.72
CA ALA A 276 0.92 12.64 14.40
C ALA A 276 2.11 12.67 13.43
N GLY A 277 2.03 13.47 12.37
CA GLY A 277 3.11 13.65 11.41
C GLY A 277 4.38 14.23 12.03
N GLU A 278 4.27 15.17 12.96
CA GLU A 278 5.43 15.70 13.71
C GLU A 278 6.11 14.62 14.56
N ARG A 279 5.33 13.81 15.28
CA ARG A 279 5.85 12.68 16.06
C ARG A 279 6.54 11.65 15.16
N ARG A 280 5.94 11.32 14.01
CA ARG A 280 6.51 10.39 13.03
C ARG A 280 7.84 10.88 12.47
N ARG A 281 7.89 12.13 11.97
CA ARG A 281 9.13 12.73 11.43
C ARG A 281 10.25 12.77 12.46
N THR A 282 9.93 13.09 13.71
CA THR A 282 10.90 13.08 14.81
C THR A 282 11.48 11.67 15.03
N ARG A 283 10.61 10.65 15.10
CA ARG A 283 11.02 9.25 15.25
C ARG A 283 11.85 8.75 14.05
N GLU A 284 11.45 9.10 12.83
CA GLU A 284 12.19 8.76 11.61
C GLU A 284 13.60 9.39 11.60
N ALA A 285 13.72 10.65 12.01
CA ALA A 285 15.01 11.33 12.16
C ALA A 285 15.90 10.68 13.22
N GLU A 286 15.35 10.29 14.38
CA GLU A 286 16.07 9.55 15.41
C GLU A 286 16.57 8.18 14.91
N VAL A 287 15.72 7.45 14.17
CA VAL A 287 16.12 6.16 13.58
C VAL A 287 17.21 6.35 12.52
N HIS A 288 17.09 7.38 11.68
CA HIS A 288 18.08 7.68 10.64
C HIS A 288 19.43 8.04 11.26
N THR A 289 19.45 8.99 12.20
CA THR A 289 20.66 9.41 12.92
C THR A 289 21.33 8.25 13.65
N LYS A 290 20.55 7.37 14.30
CA LYS A 290 21.09 6.16 14.93
C LYS A 290 21.72 5.21 13.91
N ARG A 291 21.07 4.96 12.77
CA ARG A 291 21.61 4.11 11.69
C ARG A 291 22.89 4.70 11.09
N GLU A 292 22.96 6.02 10.90
CA GLU A 292 24.16 6.70 10.43
C GLU A 292 25.30 6.61 11.45
N ALA A 293 25.01 6.81 12.73
CA ALA A 293 26.00 6.65 13.80
C ALA A 293 26.55 5.21 13.86
N GLU A 294 25.68 4.20 13.75
CA GLU A 294 26.09 2.79 13.68
C GLU A 294 26.93 2.49 12.43
N ARG A 295 26.55 3.02 11.26
CA ARG A 295 27.34 2.90 10.02
C ARG A 295 28.71 3.55 10.15
N ARG A 296 28.76 4.75 10.74
CA ARG A 296 30.01 5.49 10.99
C ARG A 296 30.89 4.73 11.98
N GLN A 297 30.34 4.23 13.08
CA GLN A 297 31.10 3.45 14.06
C GLN A 297 31.69 2.16 13.44
N LYS A 298 30.91 1.46 12.59
CA LYS A 298 31.41 0.29 11.85
C LYS A 298 32.53 0.67 10.89
N ARG A 299 32.38 1.77 10.15
CA ARG A 299 33.42 2.29 9.23
C ARG A 299 34.68 2.68 9.99
N ASP A 300 34.54 3.40 11.11
CA ASP A 300 35.66 3.81 11.94
C ASP A 300 36.41 2.59 12.54
N ALA A 301 35.67 1.55 12.95
CA ALA A 301 36.27 0.30 13.42
C ALA A 301 37.01 -0.45 12.31
N GLU A 302 36.45 -0.51 11.10
CA GLU A 302 37.10 -1.08 9.91
C GLU A 302 38.40 -0.32 9.59
N LEU A 303 38.34 1.02 9.57
CA LEU A 303 39.50 1.88 9.32
C LEU A 303 40.58 1.70 10.39
N ARG A 304 40.23 1.61 11.68
CA ARG A 304 41.19 1.32 12.74
C ARG A 304 41.88 -0.03 12.54
N ARG A 305 41.12 -1.08 12.22
CA ARG A 305 41.68 -2.43 11.94
C ARG A 305 42.59 -2.43 10.70
N LEU A 306 42.26 -1.63 9.69
CA LEU A 306 43.12 -1.41 8.53
C LEU A 306 44.43 -0.72 8.93
N MET A 307 44.34 0.29 9.80
CA MET A 307 45.47 1.04 10.31
C MET A 307 46.34 0.28 11.31
N ASP A 308 45.95 -0.93 11.74
CA ASP A 308 46.87 -1.87 12.41
C ASP A 308 47.92 -2.44 11.44
N THR A 309 47.64 -2.46 10.13
CA THR A 309 48.55 -2.97 9.09
C THR A 309 48.58 -2.11 7.82
N PRO A 310 48.88 -0.79 7.93
CA PRO A 310 48.76 0.15 6.81
C PRO A 310 49.74 -0.17 5.68
N ASP A 311 50.91 -0.74 6.00
CA ASP A 311 51.94 -1.10 5.02
C ASP A 311 51.44 -2.13 3.99
N LYS A 312 50.54 -3.05 4.38
CA LYS A 312 49.94 -4.01 3.43
C LYS A 312 49.15 -3.30 2.34
N TYR A 313 48.44 -2.23 2.70
CA TYR A 313 47.64 -1.44 1.78
C TYR A 313 48.50 -0.55 0.90
N TRP A 314 49.59 0.03 1.44
CA TRP A 314 50.58 0.74 0.64
C TRP A 314 51.27 -0.17 -0.38
N GLN A 315 51.64 -1.39 0.02
CA GLN A 315 52.23 -2.40 -0.87
C GLN A 315 51.25 -2.83 -1.97
N ALA A 316 49.99 -3.10 -1.61
CA ALA A 316 48.94 -3.43 -2.58
C ALA A 316 48.69 -2.29 -3.57
N ALA A 317 48.64 -1.05 -3.08
CA ALA A 317 48.49 0.14 -3.94
C ALA A 317 49.67 0.28 -4.91
N SER A 318 50.89 -0.01 -4.46
CA SER A 318 52.12 0.06 -5.27
C SER A 318 52.17 -1.04 -6.34
N ALA A 319 51.75 -2.26 -5.98
CA ALA A 319 51.62 -3.36 -6.92
C ALA A 319 50.61 -3.03 -8.03
N GLN A 320 49.44 -2.49 -7.68
CA GLN A 320 48.43 -2.08 -8.67
C GLN A 320 48.90 -0.91 -9.53
N ALA A 321 49.57 0.08 -8.93
CA ALA A 321 50.11 1.24 -9.65
C ALA A 321 51.20 0.82 -10.64
N SER A 322 52.00 -0.19 -10.29
CA SER A 322 53.10 -0.69 -11.12
C SER A 322 52.63 -1.34 -12.41
N ARG A 323 51.45 -1.99 -12.41
CA ARG A 323 50.85 -2.64 -13.60
C ARG A 323 50.64 -1.71 -14.79
N GLY A 324 50.45 -0.42 -14.55
CA GLY A 324 50.34 0.58 -15.62
C GLY A 324 49.06 0.50 -16.46
N SER A 325 47.99 -0.11 -15.95
CA SER A 325 46.69 -0.18 -16.61
C SER A 325 45.68 0.77 -15.97
N ALA A 326 44.62 1.13 -16.70
CA ALA A 326 43.54 1.98 -16.20
C ALA A 326 42.87 1.39 -14.94
N SER A 327 42.51 0.09 -14.98
CA SER A 327 41.94 -0.63 -13.84
C SER A 327 42.89 -0.74 -12.64
N GLY A 328 44.20 -0.82 -12.90
CA GLY A 328 45.22 -0.77 -11.84
C GLY A 328 45.23 0.57 -11.13
N TYR A 329 45.18 1.67 -11.89
CA TYR A 329 45.12 3.02 -11.31
C TYR A 329 43.83 3.30 -10.56
N GLU A 330 42.68 2.86 -11.06
CA GLU A 330 41.40 2.95 -10.32
C GLU A 330 41.49 2.21 -8.97
N LYS A 331 42.07 1.01 -8.97
CA LYS A 331 42.27 0.25 -7.73
C LYS A 331 43.27 0.90 -6.79
N THR A 332 44.36 1.49 -7.31
CA THR A 332 45.30 2.29 -6.53
C THR A 332 44.61 3.48 -5.87
N VAL A 333 43.82 4.26 -6.62
CA VAL A 333 43.07 5.41 -6.09
C VAL A 333 42.10 4.95 -5.00
N SER A 334 41.37 3.86 -5.22
CA SER A 334 40.48 3.28 -4.21
C SER A 334 41.22 2.92 -2.92
N LEU A 335 42.37 2.24 -3.00
CA LEU A 335 43.17 1.88 -1.82
C LEU A 335 43.73 3.11 -1.10
N LEU A 336 44.18 4.12 -1.84
CA LEU A 336 44.72 5.36 -1.28
C LEU A 336 43.63 6.23 -0.63
N LYS A 337 42.39 6.22 -1.14
CA LYS A 337 41.25 6.87 -0.47
C LYS A 337 40.98 6.25 0.89
N VAL A 338 40.92 4.91 0.95
CA VAL A 338 40.71 4.20 2.22
C VAL A 338 41.86 4.45 3.21
N LEU A 339 43.11 4.48 2.73
CA LEU A 339 44.25 4.87 3.55
C LEU A 339 44.12 6.31 4.04
N ALA A 340 43.80 7.27 3.18
CA ALA A 340 43.62 8.67 3.57
C ALA A 340 42.56 8.82 4.68
N GLU A 341 41.43 8.14 4.56
CA GLU A 341 40.39 8.08 5.61
C GLU A 341 40.94 7.47 6.91
N GLY A 342 41.65 6.35 6.84
CA GLY A 342 42.25 5.68 8.00
C GLY A 342 43.28 6.55 8.71
N TYR A 343 44.17 7.21 7.96
CA TYR A 343 45.14 8.15 8.53
C TYR A 343 44.45 9.36 9.13
N ALA A 344 43.46 9.97 8.48
CA ALA A 344 42.70 11.09 9.05
C ALA A 344 42.07 10.73 10.40
N LEU A 345 41.60 9.48 10.55
CA LEU A 345 41.02 8.97 11.79
C LEU A 345 42.05 8.68 12.90
N VAL A 346 43.24 8.16 12.56
CA VAL A 346 44.18 7.59 13.56
C VAL A 346 45.43 8.44 13.80
N ALA A 347 45.97 9.12 12.77
CA ALA A 347 47.28 9.78 12.81
C ALA A 347 47.31 11.20 12.21
N GLY A 348 46.20 11.65 11.66
CA GLY A 348 46.03 12.94 10.99
C GLY A 348 46.43 12.96 9.50
N PRO A 349 45.95 13.96 8.75
CA PRO A 349 46.17 14.08 7.30
C PRO A 349 47.65 14.26 6.92
N ASP A 350 48.45 14.95 7.74
CA ASP A 350 49.88 15.16 7.46
C ASP A 350 50.68 13.85 7.43
N ALA A 351 50.27 12.86 8.23
CA ALA A 351 50.92 11.56 8.26
C ALA A 351 50.66 10.79 6.95
N PHE A 352 49.44 10.88 6.42
CA PHE A 352 49.11 10.35 5.10
C PHE A 352 49.92 11.05 4.02
N GLU A 353 49.97 12.38 4.02
CA GLU A 353 50.66 13.14 2.98
C GLU A 353 52.15 12.79 2.89
N ARG A 354 52.83 12.64 4.05
CA ARG A 354 54.23 12.20 4.09
C ARG A 354 54.42 10.82 3.45
N GLN A 355 53.51 9.88 3.69
CA GLN A 355 53.59 8.54 3.10
C GLN A 355 53.20 8.54 1.63
N LEU A 356 52.22 9.34 1.23
CA LEU A 356 51.81 9.53 -0.16
C LEU A 356 52.97 10.11 -0.99
N ARG A 357 53.69 11.11 -0.47
CA ARG A 357 54.89 11.66 -1.15
C ARG A 357 55.92 10.57 -1.40
N ARG A 358 56.17 9.67 -0.44
CA ARG A 358 57.08 8.52 -0.60
C ARG A 358 56.58 7.52 -1.64
N PHE A 359 55.28 7.22 -1.62
CA PHE A 359 54.61 6.35 -2.60
C PHE A 359 54.74 6.89 -4.03
N LEU A 360 54.70 8.22 -4.22
CA LEU A 360 54.73 8.84 -5.54
C LEU A 360 56.13 8.89 -6.18
N VAL A 361 57.22 8.82 -5.42
CA VAL A 361 58.60 8.85 -5.95
C VAL A 361 58.83 7.85 -7.11
N PRO A 362 58.53 6.54 -6.98
CA PRO A 362 58.69 5.58 -8.08
C PRO A 362 57.66 5.74 -9.21
N HIS A 363 56.62 6.56 -9.01
CA HIS A 363 55.51 6.74 -9.94
C HIS A 363 55.43 8.16 -10.53
N ALA A 364 56.43 9.02 -10.29
CA ALA A 364 56.43 10.42 -10.69
C ALA A 364 56.27 10.65 -12.20
N LYS A 365 56.71 9.70 -13.04
CA LYS A 365 56.56 9.78 -14.51
C LYS A 365 55.22 9.25 -15.04
N ARG A 366 54.32 8.74 -14.17
CA ARG A 366 53.04 8.14 -14.55
C ARG A 366 51.93 9.19 -14.55
N ALA A 367 51.91 10.05 -15.57
CA ALA A 367 50.96 11.18 -15.67
C ALA A 367 49.48 10.77 -15.54
N ALA A 368 49.10 9.59 -16.04
CA ALA A 368 47.73 9.09 -15.97
C ALA A 368 47.29 8.67 -14.55
N LEU A 369 48.22 8.26 -13.68
CA LEU A 369 47.96 7.98 -12.28
C LEU A 369 47.86 9.29 -11.48
N LEU A 370 48.81 10.21 -11.69
CA LEU A 370 48.82 11.52 -11.02
C LEU A 370 47.53 12.30 -11.26
N ARG A 371 47.05 12.34 -12.51
CA ARG A 371 45.78 12.99 -12.86
C ARG A 371 44.59 12.44 -12.07
N ARG A 372 44.48 11.11 -11.98
CA ARG A 372 43.38 10.45 -11.23
C ARG A 372 43.46 10.70 -9.73
N LEU A 373 44.67 10.84 -9.18
CA LEU A 373 44.85 11.20 -7.76
C LEU A 373 44.44 12.65 -7.50
N THR A 374 44.72 13.56 -8.44
CA THR A 374 44.26 14.95 -8.37
C THR A 374 42.74 15.06 -8.53
N GLU A 375 42.15 14.36 -9.50
CA GLU A 375 40.69 14.26 -9.66
C GLU A 375 40.01 13.67 -8.41
N ALA A 376 40.69 12.76 -7.71
CA ALA A 376 40.22 12.18 -6.45
C ALA A 376 40.47 13.07 -5.21
N GLY A 377 41.07 14.25 -5.36
CA GLY A 377 41.40 15.17 -4.27
C GLY A 377 42.51 14.68 -3.32
N LEU A 378 43.27 13.65 -3.72
CA LEU A 378 44.34 13.07 -2.90
C LEU A 378 45.70 13.75 -3.10
N TRP A 379 45.89 14.47 -4.21
CA TRP A 379 47.18 15.09 -4.57
C TRP A 379 46.99 16.41 -5.31
N SER A 380 47.57 17.50 -4.80
CA SER A 380 47.43 18.85 -5.36
C SER A 380 48.63 19.36 -6.16
N GLY A 381 49.68 18.56 -6.36
CA GLY A 381 50.87 18.97 -7.14
C GLY A 381 52.03 19.39 -6.27
#